data_AF-A0A9P0G2M5-F1
#
_entry.id   AF-A0A9P0G2M5-F1
#
_cell.length_a   1.000
_cell.length_b   1.000
_cell.length_c   1.000
_cell.angle_alpha   90.00
_cell.angle_beta   90.00
_cell.angle_gamma   90.00
#
_symmetry.space_group_name_H-M   'P 1'
#
loop_
_entity.id
_entity.type
_entity.pdbx_description
1 polymer ?
#
loop_
_entity_poly.entity_id
_entity_poly.type
_entity_poly.pdbx_seq_one_letter_code
_entity_poly.pdbx_strand_id
1 'polypeptide(L)'
;MISWTDHASMMLPEDPLHPVPWTRMDELSAKLRIDVPISQPVYGMVETALRWKNTDASKKIEVYTTGERFESSAIVGVYKVTDSNDYRITLHCFNKETSALKNALIMTSRIEWKSPKTTVFFNAFHADLLSIVNECLSTHKFQIFTKRNCIYKWKSPEQLVEHEISRVG
;
A
#
# COMPACT_ATOMS: atom_id res chain seq x y z
N MET A 1 35.20 38.96 -13.88
CA MET A 1 35.91 37.98 -13.05
C MET A 1 34.87 37.43 -12.06
N ILE A 2 34.57 36.13 -12.21
CA ILE A 2 33.84 35.13 -11.38
C ILE A 2 33.50 35.64 -9.96
N SER A 3 32.31 35.50 -9.36
CA SER A 3 31.50 34.30 -9.20
C SER A 3 30.12 34.66 -8.64
N TRP A 4 29.03 34.23 -9.28
CA TRP A 4 27.75 34.03 -8.59
C TRP A 4 27.62 32.52 -8.43
N THR A 5 27.81 32.04 -7.20
CA THR A 5 27.46 30.67 -6.85
C THR A 5 25.97 30.67 -6.57
N ASP A 6 25.19 30.30 -7.59
CA ASP A 6 23.84 29.80 -7.41
C ASP A 6 23.93 28.57 -6.49
N HIS A 7 23.69 28.80 -5.21
CA HIS A 7 23.24 27.73 -4.32
C HIS A 7 21.80 27.37 -4.72
N ALA A 8 21.68 26.69 -5.87
CA ALA A 8 20.56 25.82 -6.13
C ALA A 8 20.56 24.80 -4.99
N SER A 9 19.75 25.09 -3.97
CA SER A 9 19.32 24.12 -2.99
C SER A 9 18.80 22.93 -3.79
N MET A 10 19.58 21.86 -3.83
CA MET A 10 19.16 20.56 -4.34
C MET A 10 18.06 20.07 -3.38
N MET A 11 16.85 20.62 -3.52
CA MET A 11 15.65 20.01 -2.97
C MET A 11 15.60 18.63 -3.59
N LEU A 12 15.86 17.61 -2.78
CA LEU A 12 15.64 16.23 -3.19
C LEU A 12 14.20 16.14 -3.71
N PRO A 13 13.97 15.47 -4.86
CA PRO A 13 12.62 15.31 -5.37
C PRO A 13 11.74 14.70 -4.27
N GLU A 14 10.59 15.31 -4.05
CA GLU A 14 9.61 14.84 -3.06
C GLU A 14 9.23 13.38 -3.37
N ASP A 15 9.07 12.57 -2.33
CA ASP A 15 8.73 11.16 -2.50
C ASP A 15 7.36 11.04 -3.18
N PRO A 16 7.23 10.29 -4.29
CA PRO A 16 5.97 10.18 -5.04
C PRO A 16 4.85 9.47 -4.24
N LEU A 17 5.18 8.84 -3.11
CA LEU A 17 4.21 8.35 -2.14
C LEU A 17 4.01 9.38 -1.02
N HIS A 18 2.90 10.11 -1.13
CA HIS A 18 2.48 11.08 -0.14
C HIS A 18 1.68 10.39 0.98
N PRO A 19 1.98 10.64 2.27
CA PRO A 19 1.18 10.10 3.36
C PRO A 19 -0.27 10.55 3.25
N VAL A 20 -1.22 9.63 3.43
CA VAL A 20 -2.62 9.98 3.53
C VAL A 20 -2.85 10.69 4.87
N PRO A 21 -3.35 11.93 4.90
CA PRO A 21 -3.62 12.62 6.14
C PRO A 21 -4.63 11.85 7.00
N TRP A 22 -4.42 11.80 8.31
CA TRP A 22 -5.36 11.15 9.24
C TRP A 22 -6.79 11.70 9.15
N THR A 23 -6.95 12.97 8.75
CA THR A 23 -8.26 13.60 8.54
C THR A 23 -9.01 13.06 7.32
N ARG A 24 -8.33 12.32 6.43
CA ARG A 24 -8.88 11.73 5.20
C ARG A 24 -8.91 10.20 5.21
N MET A 25 -8.49 9.57 6.30
CA MET A 25 -8.49 8.11 6.41
C MET A 25 -9.90 7.52 6.42
N ASP A 26 -10.87 8.20 7.04
CA ASP A 26 -12.28 7.76 7.01
C ASP A 26 -12.89 7.90 5.60
N GLU A 27 -12.55 8.96 4.87
CA GLU A 27 -12.92 9.14 3.45
C GLU A 27 -12.38 7.99 2.60
N LEU A 28 -11.10 7.65 2.78
CA LEU A 28 -10.45 6.56 2.08
C LEU A 28 -11.12 5.21 2.40
N SER A 29 -11.39 4.92 3.68
CA SER A 29 -12.08 3.69 4.09
C SER A 29 -13.46 3.59 3.44
N ALA A 30 -14.24 4.67 3.44
CA ALA A 30 -15.56 4.70 2.81
C ALA A 30 -15.50 4.42 1.29
N LYS A 31 -14.50 4.97 0.58
CA LYS A 31 -14.30 4.70 -0.85
C LYS A 31 -13.88 3.26 -1.12
N LEU A 32 -12.91 2.75 -0.36
CA LEU A 32 -12.46 1.36 -0.49
C LEU A 32 -13.60 0.38 -0.22
N ARG A 33 -14.48 0.64 0.75
CA ARG A 33 -15.63 -0.22 1.04
C ARG A 33 -16.58 -0.41 -0.14
N ILE A 34 -16.68 0.59 -1.01
CA ILE A 34 -17.53 0.55 -2.22
C ILE A 34 -16.82 -0.21 -3.34
N ASP A 35 -15.50 -0.06 -3.45
CA ASP A 35 -14.73 -0.57 -4.58
C ASP A 35 -14.23 -2.01 -4.38
N VAL A 36 -13.86 -2.37 -3.15
CA VAL A 36 -13.27 -3.66 -2.81
C VAL A 36 -14.04 -4.38 -1.70
N PRO A 37 -14.05 -5.74 -1.71
CA PRO A 37 -14.58 -6.51 -0.57
C PRO A 37 -13.90 -6.11 0.75
N ILE A 38 -14.66 -6.07 1.85
CA ILE A 38 -14.17 -5.72 3.20
C ILE A 38 -12.99 -6.59 3.68
N SER A 39 -12.81 -7.74 3.07
CA SER A 39 -11.77 -8.69 3.40
C SER A 39 -10.51 -8.53 2.54
N GLN A 40 -10.51 -7.61 1.58
CA GLN A 40 -9.31 -7.25 0.84
C GLN A 40 -8.28 -6.59 1.77
N PRO A 41 -7.00 -7.01 1.72
CA PRO A 41 -6.00 -6.49 2.65
C PRO A 41 -5.78 -4.98 2.65
N VAL A 42 -6.00 -4.29 1.53
CA VAL A 42 -5.91 -2.81 1.50
C VAL A 42 -6.98 -2.17 2.40
N TYR A 43 -8.23 -2.65 2.35
CA TYR A 43 -9.30 -2.17 3.22
C TYR A 43 -8.99 -2.52 4.68
N GLY A 44 -8.64 -3.78 4.94
CA GLY A 44 -8.29 -4.24 6.29
C GLY A 44 -7.09 -3.49 6.90
N MET A 45 -6.13 -3.06 6.08
CA MET A 45 -4.99 -2.27 6.52
C MET A 45 -5.41 -0.85 6.92
N VAL A 46 -6.25 -0.19 6.11
CA VAL A 46 -6.80 1.15 6.43
C VAL A 46 -7.63 1.10 7.71
N GLU A 47 -8.51 0.12 7.86
CA GLU A 47 -9.31 -0.08 9.08
C GLU A 47 -8.43 -0.37 10.30
N THR A 48 -7.37 -1.16 10.13
CA THR A 48 -6.42 -1.44 11.21
C THR A 48 -5.66 -0.18 11.62
N ALA A 49 -5.25 0.65 10.66
CA ALA A 49 -4.60 1.93 10.93
C ALA A 49 -5.53 2.87 11.70
N LEU A 50 -6.79 3.00 11.29
CA LEU A 50 -7.82 3.78 11.99
C LEU A 50 -8.01 3.30 13.44
N ARG A 51 -8.13 1.98 13.64
CA ARG A 51 -8.27 1.38 14.98
C ARG A 51 -7.06 1.62 15.87
N TRP A 52 -5.85 1.63 15.29
CA TRP A 52 -4.60 1.81 16.04
C TRP A 52 -4.14 3.26 16.14
N LYS A 53 -4.85 4.22 15.56
CA LYS A 53 -4.48 5.65 15.47
C LYS A 53 -3.96 6.24 16.79
N ASN A 54 -4.56 5.88 17.92
CA ASN A 54 -4.19 6.40 19.25
C ASN A 54 -3.31 5.44 20.07
N THR A 55 -2.62 4.51 19.41
CA THR A 55 -1.74 3.52 20.04
C THR A 55 -0.34 3.59 19.42
N ASP A 56 0.66 3.05 20.11
CA ASP A 56 2.02 2.95 19.55
C ASP A 56 2.09 2.08 18.28
N ALA A 57 1.11 1.21 18.07
CA ALA A 57 1.03 0.37 16.87
C ALA A 57 0.72 1.17 15.59
N SER A 58 0.19 2.40 15.71
CA SER A 58 -0.04 3.30 14.55
C SER A 58 1.22 3.52 13.72
N LYS A 59 2.39 3.56 14.35
CA LYS A 59 3.69 3.77 13.69
C LYS A 59 4.11 2.60 12.79
N LYS A 60 3.43 1.46 12.87
CA LYS A 60 3.77 0.26 12.08
C LYS A 60 3.07 0.21 10.74
N ILE A 61 1.96 0.94 10.58
CA ILE A 61 1.17 0.97 9.35
C ILE A 61 1.15 2.39 8.84
N GLU A 62 1.67 2.57 7.64
CA GLU A 62 1.61 3.83 6.92
C GLU A 62 0.80 3.62 5.64
N VAL A 63 -0.10 4.57 5.37
CA VAL A 63 -0.94 4.55 4.17
C VAL A 63 -0.57 5.75 3.33
N TYR A 64 -0.24 5.47 2.07
CA TYR A 64 0.24 6.45 1.11
C TYR A 64 -0.68 6.53 -0.10
N THR A 65 -0.59 7.65 -0.81
CA THR A 65 -1.26 7.87 -2.08
C THR A 65 -0.34 8.54 -3.09
N THR A 66 -0.58 8.27 -4.38
CA THR A 66 0.18 8.87 -5.48
C THR A 66 -0.33 10.26 -5.90
N GLY A 67 -1.43 10.73 -5.30
CA GLY A 67 -2.05 12.00 -5.68
C GLY A 67 -3.10 12.46 -4.69
N GLU A 68 -3.55 13.70 -4.84
CA GLU A 68 -4.47 14.34 -3.88
C GLU A 68 -5.88 13.73 -3.93
N ARG A 69 -6.36 13.36 -5.12
CA ARG A 69 -7.69 12.77 -5.32
C ARG A 69 -7.57 11.25 -5.36
N PHE A 70 -8.28 10.56 -4.47
CA PHE A 70 -8.18 9.10 -4.37
C PHE A 70 -8.65 8.41 -5.65
N GLU A 71 -9.71 8.89 -6.28
CA GLU A 71 -10.33 8.30 -7.47
C GLU A 71 -9.40 8.19 -8.67
N SER A 72 -8.39 9.07 -8.74
CA SER A 72 -7.38 9.09 -9.80
C SER A 72 -6.01 8.63 -9.32
N SER A 73 -5.92 8.08 -8.11
CA SER A 73 -4.64 7.76 -7.48
C SER A 73 -4.60 6.30 -7.07
N ALA A 74 -3.38 5.82 -6.87
CA ALA A 74 -3.14 4.57 -6.18
C ALA A 74 -3.05 4.78 -4.68
N ILE A 75 -3.40 3.74 -3.94
CA ILE A 75 -3.26 3.62 -2.50
C ILE A 75 -2.22 2.53 -2.24
N VAL A 76 -1.22 2.88 -1.45
CA VAL A 76 -0.14 1.99 -1.06
C VAL A 76 -0.12 1.90 0.46
N GLY A 77 -0.53 0.76 0.99
CA GLY A 77 -0.40 0.45 2.39
C GLY A 77 0.93 -0.26 2.66
N VAL A 78 1.70 0.23 3.63
CA VAL A 78 2.98 -0.32 4.03
C VAL A 78 2.93 -0.67 5.51
N TYR A 79 3.14 -1.94 5.82
CA TYR A 79 3.37 -2.41 7.18
C TYR A 79 4.82 -2.87 7.33
N LYS A 80 5.58 -2.24 8.23
CA LYS A 80 6.97 -2.62 8.56
C LYS A 80 6.96 -3.49 9.82
N VAL A 81 7.47 -4.72 9.72
CA VAL A 81 7.64 -5.57 10.90
C VAL A 81 8.70 -4.95 11.81
N THR A 82 8.33 -4.70 13.07
CA THR A 82 9.15 -4.01 14.09
C THR A 82 10.63 -4.42 14.04
N ASP A 83 11.52 -3.42 14.05
CA ASP A 83 12.99 -3.57 14.08
C ASP A 83 13.59 -4.42 12.96
N SER A 84 12.89 -4.52 11.83
CA SER A 84 13.35 -5.26 10.65
C SER A 84 13.11 -4.48 9.36
N ASN A 85 13.75 -4.93 8.28
CA ASN A 85 13.48 -4.47 6.92
C ASN A 85 12.50 -5.40 6.18
N ASP A 86 11.55 -6.00 6.89
CA ASP A 86 10.44 -6.78 6.32
C ASP A 86 9.20 -5.90 6.14
N TYR A 87 8.86 -5.67 4.87
CA TYR A 87 7.75 -4.83 4.44
C TYR A 87 6.61 -5.69 3.89
N ARG A 88 5.40 -5.51 4.42
CA ARG A 88 4.15 -6.05 3.86
C ARG A 88 3.41 -4.92 3.16
N ILE A 89 3.25 -5.05 1.84
CA ILE A 89 2.76 -3.99 0.98
C ILE A 89 1.41 -4.42 0.38
N THR A 90 0.40 -3.58 0.49
CA THR A 90 -0.89 -3.74 -0.17
C THR A 90 -1.12 -2.61 -1.15
N LEU A 91 -1.66 -2.92 -2.33
CA LEU A 91 -1.81 -1.97 -3.44
C LEU A 91 -3.27 -1.92 -3.90
N HIS A 92 -3.72 -0.73 -4.26
CA HIS A 92 -5.02 -0.54 -4.88
C HIS A 92 -5.00 0.67 -5.82
N CYS A 93 -5.67 0.57 -6.97
CA CYS A 93 -5.95 1.70 -7.85
C CYS A 93 -7.46 1.77 -8.06
N PHE A 94 -8.07 2.93 -7.81
CA PHE A 94 -9.50 3.16 -8.05
C PHE A 94 -9.83 3.26 -9.55
N ASN A 95 -8.83 3.54 -10.39
CA ASN A 95 -8.97 3.58 -11.83
C ASN A 95 -8.01 2.58 -12.50
N LYS A 96 -8.12 2.45 -13.83
CA LYS A 96 -7.25 1.57 -14.62
C LYS A 96 -5.88 2.19 -14.94
N GLU A 97 -5.66 3.44 -14.56
CA GLU A 97 -4.40 4.14 -14.82
C GLU A 97 -3.40 3.79 -13.72
N THR A 98 -2.30 3.14 -14.10
CA THR A 98 -1.35 2.57 -13.13
C THR A 98 0.06 3.14 -13.26
N SER A 99 0.27 4.07 -14.18
CA SER A 99 1.57 4.72 -14.43
C SER A 99 2.09 5.45 -13.19
N ALA A 100 1.22 6.16 -12.47
CA ALA A 100 1.59 6.85 -11.24
C ALA A 100 2.05 5.87 -10.16
N LEU A 101 1.35 4.74 -9.99
CA LEU A 101 1.75 3.69 -9.07
C LEU A 101 3.10 3.09 -9.44
N LYS A 102 3.30 2.77 -10.73
CA LYS A 102 4.55 2.22 -11.24
C LYS A 102 5.73 3.14 -10.93
N ASN A 103 5.63 4.42 -11.27
CA ASN A 103 6.67 5.40 -10.99
C ASN A 103 6.91 5.52 -9.48
N ALA A 104 5.84 5.57 -8.69
CA ALA A 104 5.94 5.69 -7.25
C ALA A 104 6.68 4.51 -6.61
N LEU A 105 6.36 3.27 -6.98
CA LEU A 105 7.03 2.09 -6.44
C LEU A 105 8.51 2.03 -6.80
N ILE A 106 8.89 2.46 -8.00
CA ILE A 106 10.30 2.47 -8.46
C ILE A 106 11.12 3.56 -7.76
N MET A 107 10.51 4.71 -7.47
CA MET A 107 11.24 5.89 -7.00
C MET A 107 11.15 6.13 -5.50
N THR A 108 10.17 5.53 -4.83
CA THR A 108 9.92 5.81 -3.41
C THR A 108 11.11 5.42 -2.53
N SER A 109 11.39 6.28 -1.56
CA SER A 109 12.34 6.09 -0.47
C SER A 109 11.68 5.52 0.80
N ARG A 110 10.35 5.33 0.81
CA ARG A 110 9.60 4.73 1.94
C ARG A 110 9.97 3.28 2.21
N ILE A 111 10.60 2.62 1.26
CA ILE A 111 11.08 1.24 1.36
C ILE A 111 12.60 1.25 1.19
N GLU A 112 13.31 0.56 2.08
CA GLU A 112 14.77 0.47 2.04
C GLU A 112 15.26 -0.51 0.96
N TRP A 113 14.99 -0.21 -0.32
CA TRP A 113 15.27 -1.09 -1.46
C TRP A 113 16.72 -1.55 -1.58
N LYS A 114 17.67 -0.72 -1.13
CA LYS A 114 19.12 -0.98 -1.27
C LYS A 114 19.70 -1.86 -0.17
N SER A 115 18.95 -2.12 0.91
CA SER A 115 19.45 -2.94 2.01
C SER A 115 19.40 -4.42 1.62
N PRO A 116 20.49 -5.19 1.78
CA PRO A 116 20.49 -6.63 1.49
C PRO A 116 19.66 -7.44 2.48
N LYS A 117 19.24 -6.83 3.60
CA LYS A 117 18.35 -7.44 4.60
C LYS A 117 16.87 -7.17 4.32
N THR A 118 16.57 -6.41 3.27
CA THR A 118 15.20 -6.01 2.96
C THR A 118 14.44 -7.18 2.35
N THR A 119 13.28 -7.47 2.92
CA THR A 119 12.30 -8.39 2.35
C THR A 119 11.01 -7.63 2.09
N VAL A 120 10.39 -7.90 0.94
CA VAL A 120 9.14 -7.26 0.54
C VAL A 120 8.12 -8.33 0.18
N PHE A 121 6.91 -8.15 0.67
CA PHE A 121 5.78 -9.02 0.36
C PHE A 121 4.62 -8.17 -0.14
N PHE A 122 4.36 -8.26 -1.44
CA PHE A 122 3.16 -7.68 -2.03
C PHE A 122 1.99 -8.64 -1.82
N ASN A 123 1.00 -8.22 -1.03
CA ASN A 123 -0.10 -9.07 -0.58
C ASN A 123 -1.41 -8.71 -1.29
N ALA A 124 -2.05 -9.73 -1.85
CA ALA A 124 -3.45 -9.75 -2.32
C ALA A 124 -3.88 -8.49 -3.10
N PHE A 125 -3.08 -8.10 -4.08
CA PHE A 125 -3.42 -7.04 -5.02
C PHE A 125 -4.12 -7.62 -6.26
N HIS A 126 -4.80 -6.77 -7.03
CA HIS A 126 -5.48 -7.17 -8.27
C HIS A 126 -4.48 -7.66 -9.33
N ALA A 127 -4.83 -8.69 -10.10
CA ALA A 127 -3.91 -9.32 -11.06
C ALA A 127 -3.33 -8.36 -12.10
N ASP A 128 -4.07 -7.30 -12.45
CA ASP A 128 -3.62 -6.26 -13.39
C ASP A 128 -2.39 -5.49 -12.91
N LEU A 129 -2.11 -5.48 -11.60
CA LEU A 129 -0.94 -4.82 -11.01
C LEU A 129 0.31 -5.72 -11.01
N LEU A 130 0.19 -6.99 -11.43
CA LEU A 130 1.29 -7.96 -11.37
C LEU A 130 2.49 -7.56 -12.22
N SER A 131 2.26 -7.01 -13.42
CA SER A 131 3.35 -6.54 -14.30
C SER A 131 4.16 -5.44 -13.64
N ILE A 132 3.49 -4.49 -12.99
CA ILE A 132 4.10 -3.35 -12.29
C ILE A 132 4.92 -3.83 -11.10
N VAL A 133 4.37 -4.74 -10.30
CA VAL A 133 5.09 -5.33 -9.15
C VAL A 133 6.35 -6.05 -9.62
N ASN A 134 6.26 -6.86 -10.68
CA ASN A 134 7.44 -7.57 -11.22
C ASN A 134 8.50 -6.59 -11.75
N GLU A 135 8.09 -5.52 -12.42
CA GLU A 135 9.00 -4.51 -12.92
C GLU A 135 9.68 -3.75 -11.77
N CYS A 136 8.94 -3.33 -10.75
CA CYS A 136 9.48 -2.73 -9.53
C CYS A 136 10.55 -3.62 -8.89
N LEU A 137 10.22 -4.91 -8.68
CA LEU A 137 11.14 -5.87 -8.08
C LEU A 137 12.40 -6.07 -8.93
N SER A 138 12.24 -6.14 -10.26
CA SER A 138 13.36 -6.28 -11.20
C SER A 138 14.27 -5.05 -11.19
N THR A 139 13.70 -3.84 -11.20
CA THR A 139 14.44 -2.57 -11.12
C THR A 139 15.28 -2.48 -9.84
N HIS A 140 14.73 -2.92 -8.71
CA HIS A 140 15.45 -2.97 -7.44
C HIS A 140 16.29 -4.23 -7.24
N LYS A 141 16.40 -5.10 -8.27
CA LYS A 141 17.21 -6.33 -8.27
C LYS A 141 16.84 -7.33 -7.16
N PHE A 142 15.57 -7.38 -6.78
CA PHE A 142 15.05 -8.38 -5.85
C PHE A 142 14.94 -9.74 -6.53
N GLN A 143 15.38 -10.80 -5.85
CA GLN A 143 15.11 -12.17 -6.25
C GLN A 143 13.74 -12.59 -5.73
N ILE A 144 12.88 -13.10 -6.61
CA ILE A 144 11.54 -13.58 -6.23
C ILE A 144 11.67 -15.01 -5.69
N PHE A 145 11.54 -15.18 -4.38
CA PHE A 145 11.60 -16.48 -3.71
C PHE A 145 10.26 -17.23 -3.71
N THR A 146 9.13 -16.52 -3.76
CA THR A 146 7.81 -17.13 -3.68
C THR A 146 6.80 -16.30 -4.47
N LYS A 147 6.04 -16.98 -5.33
CA LYS A 147 4.88 -16.43 -6.03
C LYS A 147 3.69 -17.34 -5.77
N ARG A 148 2.58 -16.77 -5.30
CA ARG A 148 1.34 -17.52 -5.03
C ARG A 148 0.18 -16.82 -5.71
N ASN A 149 -0.53 -17.55 -6.57
CA ASN A 149 -1.80 -17.11 -7.12
C ASN A 149 -2.89 -17.68 -6.21
N CYS A 150 -3.51 -16.82 -5.40
CA CYS A 150 -4.58 -17.22 -4.49
C CYS A 150 -5.93 -16.78 -5.06
N ILE A 151 -6.90 -17.70 -5.10
CA ILE A 151 -8.30 -17.36 -5.35
C ILE A 151 -8.94 -17.12 -3.99
N TYR A 152 -9.28 -15.87 -3.69
CA TYR A 152 -10.03 -15.54 -2.50
C TYR A 152 -11.53 -15.69 -2.76
N LYS A 153 -12.18 -16.50 -1.93
CA LYS A 153 -13.65 -16.59 -1.88
C LYS A 153 -14.11 -15.87 -0.63
N TRP A 154 -14.82 -14.77 -0.83
CA TRP A 154 -15.31 -13.95 0.26
C TRP A 154 -16.78 -14.26 0.53
N LYS A 155 -17.11 -14.40 1.81
CA LYS A 155 -18.50 -14.45 2.26
C LYS A 155 -18.98 -13.02 2.51
N SER A 156 -20.20 -12.71 2.08
CA SER A 156 -20.84 -11.46 2.47
C SER A 156 -21.10 -11.46 3.99
N PRO A 157 -21.27 -10.29 4.63
CA PRO A 157 -21.66 -10.22 6.05
C PRO A 157 -22.87 -11.10 6.38
N GLU A 158 -23.86 -11.14 5.48
CA GLU A 158 -25.08 -11.95 5.64
C GLU A 158 -24.76 -13.46 5.64
N GLN A 159 -23.86 -13.90 4.75
CA GLN A 159 -23.36 -15.29 4.68
C GLN A 159 -22.52 -15.71 5.90
N LEU A 160 -22.04 -14.75 6.70
CA LEU A 160 -21.36 -15.03 7.96
C LEU A 160 -22.37 -15.28 9.10
N VAL A 161 -23.55 -14.65 9.06
CA VAL A 161 -24.61 -14.78 10.09
C VAL A 161 -25.37 -16.10 9.98
N GLU A 162 -25.68 -16.56 8.76
CA GLU A 162 -26.44 -17.82 8.54
C GLU A 162 -25.77 -19.06 9.14
N HIS A 163 -24.44 -19.04 9.27
CA HIS A 163 -23.65 -20.18 9.74
C HIS A 163 -23.64 -20.34 11.28
N GLU A 164 -24.01 -19.30 12.02
CA GLU A 164 -24.17 -19.37 13.48
C GLU A 164 -25.53 -19.95 13.86
N ILE A 165 -26.58 -19.63 13.09
CA ILE A 165 -27.94 -20.16 13.34
C ILE A 165 -28.00 -21.67 13.03
N SER A 166 -27.31 -22.13 11.98
CA SER A 166 -27.30 -23.56 11.60
C SER A 166 -26.46 -24.46 12.52
N ARG A 167 -25.77 -23.91 13.54
CA ARG A 167 -25.02 -24.66 14.55
C ARG A 167 -25.75 -24.75 15.90
N VAL A 168 -26.90 -24.09 16.02
CA VAL A 168 -27.75 -24.06 17.23
C VAL A 168 -29.08 -24.81 16.99
N GLY A 169 -29.24 -25.46 15.83
CA GLY A 169 -30.37 -26.32 15.49
C GLY A 169 -29.99 -27.79 15.49
#